data_AF-A0A520RVS7-F1
#
_entry.id   AF-A0A520RVS7-F1
#
_cell.length_a   1.000
_cell.length_b   1.000
_cell.length_c   1.000
_cell.angle_alpha   90.00
_cell.angle_beta   90.00
_cell.angle_gamma   90.00
#
_symmetry.space_group_name_H-M   'P 1'
#
loop_
_entity.id
_entity.type
_entity.pdbx_description
1 polymer ?
#
loop_
_entity_poly.entity_id
_entity_poly.type
_entity_poly.pdbx_seq_one_letter_code
_entity_poly.pdbx_strand_id
1 'polypeptide(L)'
;MRGAVITLGIVALAVALWQSFAPESLPVKQIDLEEEQLIASYLLEGTRRHFSEDGAASDVLEIGEATQWQNSEETTLSEIRYRAQAENGAVWDVVAAAGVFFEDINELELKNGVTVLERTRDATVQTESMRLYMDQKRAQGEQEVVMTSRSSRTTGSAFELDLQSSVATLKGDVKTEYE
;
A
#
# COMPACT_ATOMS: atom_id res chain seq x y z
N MET A 1 58.70 38.17 -42.13
CA MET A 1 57.71 38.05 -41.04
C MET A 1 56.63 39.16 -41.15
N ARG A 2 55.78 39.13 -42.19
CA ARG A 2 54.65 40.08 -42.33
C ARG A 2 53.33 39.45 -42.81
N GLY A 3 53.32 38.17 -43.19
CA GLY A 3 52.12 37.46 -43.66
C GLY A 3 51.33 36.71 -42.58
N ALA A 4 51.95 36.32 -41.46
CA ALA A 4 51.30 35.52 -40.42
C ALA A 4 50.38 36.32 -39.47
N VAL A 5 50.54 37.65 -39.40
CA VAL A 5 49.76 38.51 -38.50
C VAL A 5 48.40 38.86 -39.11
N ILE A 6 48.29 38.90 -40.44
CA ILE A 6 47.05 39.28 -41.14
C ILE A 6 46.03 38.13 -41.12
N THR A 7 46.49 36.87 -41.23
CA THR A 7 45.60 35.70 -41.19
C THR A 7 45.02 35.46 -39.79
N LEU A 8 45.80 35.66 -38.73
CA LEU A 8 45.30 35.54 -37.34
C LEU A 8 44.24 36.60 -37.00
N GLY A 9 44.40 37.84 -37.50
CA GLY A 9 43.42 38.90 -37.28
C GLY A 9 42.07 38.64 -37.95
N ILE A 10 42.07 38.04 -39.14
CA ILE A 10 40.84 37.74 -39.89
C ILE A 10 40.06 36.58 -39.25
N VAL A 11 40.75 35.55 -38.75
CA VAL A 11 40.11 34.42 -38.05
C VAL A 11 39.49 34.87 -36.73
N ALA A 12 40.19 35.71 -35.96
CA ALA A 12 39.65 36.25 -34.71
C ALA A 12 38.39 37.11 -34.95
N LEU A 13 38.39 37.92 -36.01
CA LEU A 13 37.22 38.74 -36.37
C LEU A 13 36.03 37.88 -36.82
N ALA A 14 36.29 36.80 -37.58
CA ALA A 14 35.24 35.90 -38.05
C ALA A 14 34.58 35.12 -36.88
N VAL A 15 35.37 34.69 -35.89
CA VAL A 15 34.86 34.02 -34.69
C VAL A 15 34.05 34.99 -33.83
N ALA A 16 34.52 36.24 -33.66
CA ALA A 16 33.79 37.26 -32.92
C ALA A 16 32.46 37.63 -33.60
N LEU A 17 32.44 37.74 -34.94
CA LEU A 17 31.21 37.97 -35.68
C LEU A 17 30.23 36.80 -35.53
N TRP A 18 30.71 35.56 -35.63
CA TRP A 18 29.88 34.36 -35.44
C TRP A 18 29.20 34.33 -34.06
N GLN A 19 29.91 34.74 -33.00
CA GLN A 19 29.36 34.81 -31.65
C GLN A 19 28.29 35.90 -31.51
N SER A 20 28.39 37.02 -32.26
CA SER A 20 27.37 38.08 -32.25
C SER A 20 26.07 37.72 -32.98
N PHE A 21 26.10 36.70 -33.84
CA PHE A 21 24.92 36.15 -34.52
C PHE A 21 24.39 34.87 -33.86
N ALA A 22 25.02 34.39 -32.79
CA ALA A 22 24.47 33.30 -32.00
C ALA A 22 23.19 33.85 -31.33
N PRO A 23 22.00 33.28 -31.61
CA PRO A 23 20.80 33.69 -30.93
C PRO A 23 21.02 33.51 -29.43
N GLU A 24 20.64 34.51 -28.63
CA GLU A 24 20.65 34.38 -27.18
C GLU A 24 19.93 33.07 -26.85
N SER A 25 20.66 32.12 -26.27
CA SER A 25 20.08 30.87 -25.81
C SER A 25 19.01 31.26 -24.81
N LEU A 26 17.75 31.11 -25.21
CA LEU A 26 16.63 31.25 -24.29
C LEU A 26 16.98 30.44 -23.05
N PRO A 27 16.82 31.00 -21.84
CA PRO A 27 17.05 30.23 -20.63
C PRO A 27 16.23 28.96 -20.79
N VAL A 28 16.89 27.80 -20.68
CA VAL A 28 16.21 26.51 -20.67
C VAL A 28 15.15 26.66 -19.59
N LYS A 29 13.89 26.79 -20.00
CA LYS A 29 12.77 26.75 -19.10
C LYS A 29 12.88 25.35 -18.52
N GLN A 30 13.41 25.23 -17.30
CA GLN A 30 13.23 24.04 -16.50
C GLN A 30 11.72 23.87 -16.47
N ILE A 31 11.25 22.94 -17.29
CA ILE A 31 9.93 22.39 -17.09
C ILE A 31 10.12 21.67 -15.78
N ASP A 32 9.62 22.28 -14.71
CA ASP A 32 9.32 21.59 -13.48
C ASP A 32 8.25 20.58 -13.89
N LEU A 33 8.70 19.46 -14.45
CA LEU A 33 7.90 18.26 -14.47
C LEU A 33 7.80 17.93 -12.99
N GLU A 34 6.78 18.45 -12.31
CA GLU A 34 6.17 17.68 -11.23
C GLU A 34 6.14 16.26 -11.78
N GLU A 35 6.96 15.37 -11.20
CA GLU A 35 7.11 14.01 -11.72
C GLU A 35 5.69 13.47 -11.92
N GLU A 36 5.25 13.40 -13.20
CA GLU A 36 3.95 12.83 -13.51
C GLU A 36 4.00 11.45 -12.89
N GLN A 37 3.17 11.20 -11.87
CA GLN A 37 3.11 9.90 -11.24
C GLN A 37 2.59 8.93 -12.29
N LEU A 38 3.51 8.28 -12.99
CA LEU A 38 3.20 7.31 -14.01
C LEU A 38 2.74 6.02 -13.32
N ILE A 39 1.59 5.51 -13.76
CA ILE A 39 1.10 4.20 -13.33
C ILE A 39 2.02 3.15 -13.95
N ALA A 40 2.66 2.34 -13.11
CA ALA A 40 3.42 1.18 -13.57
C ALA A 40 2.51 -0.02 -13.85
N SER A 41 1.55 -0.28 -12.96
CA SER A 41 0.57 -1.34 -13.14
C SER A 41 -0.78 -0.98 -12.52
N TYR A 42 -1.85 -1.56 -13.06
CA TYR A 42 -3.19 -1.44 -12.52
C TYR A 42 -3.94 -2.77 -12.65
N LEU A 43 -4.89 -2.99 -11.74
CA LEU A 43 -5.77 -4.15 -11.69
C LEU A 43 -7.19 -3.68 -11.38
N LEU A 44 -8.18 -4.24 -12.06
CA LEU A 44 -9.59 -4.08 -11.75
C LEU A 44 -10.21 -5.45 -11.49
N GLU A 45 -11.03 -5.54 -10.45
CA GLU A 45 -11.76 -6.74 -10.03
C GLU A 45 -10.84 -7.98 -9.90
N GLY A 46 -9.79 -7.82 -9.10
CA GLY A 46 -8.76 -8.81 -8.87
C GLY A 46 -9.13 -9.88 -7.86
N THR A 47 -8.62 -11.11 -8.08
CA THR A 47 -8.62 -12.16 -7.06
C THR A 47 -7.26 -12.84 -7.00
N ARG A 48 -6.61 -12.79 -5.84
CA ARG A 48 -5.44 -13.59 -5.51
C ARG A 48 -5.86 -14.75 -4.63
N ARG A 49 -5.42 -15.96 -4.95
CA ARG A 49 -5.62 -17.15 -4.12
C ARG A 49 -4.28 -17.77 -3.80
N HIS A 50 -4.00 -17.95 -2.52
CA HIS A 50 -2.83 -18.66 -2.04
C HIS A 50 -3.22 -20.09 -1.68
N PHE A 51 -2.37 -21.04 -2.03
CA PHE A 51 -2.59 -22.46 -1.75
C PHE A 51 -1.53 -22.97 -0.78
N SER A 52 -1.93 -23.81 0.18
CA SER A 52 -1.02 -24.54 1.05
C SER A 52 -0.26 -25.62 0.27
N GLU A 53 0.76 -26.21 0.91
CA GLU A 53 1.60 -27.26 0.30
C GLU A 53 0.82 -28.50 -0.14
N ASP A 54 -0.32 -28.79 0.49
CA ASP A 54 -1.24 -29.89 0.15
C ASP A 54 -2.20 -29.54 -1.00
N GLY A 55 -2.14 -28.32 -1.53
CA GLY A 55 -2.96 -27.83 -2.64
C GLY A 55 -4.34 -27.30 -2.25
N ALA A 56 -4.68 -27.23 -0.95
CA ALA A 56 -5.89 -26.55 -0.49
C ALA A 56 -5.72 -25.01 -0.56
N ALA A 57 -6.81 -24.26 -0.74
CA ALA A 57 -6.75 -22.81 -0.68
C ALA A 57 -6.54 -22.35 0.78
N SER A 58 -5.39 -21.75 1.09
CA SER A 58 -5.09 -21.21 2.42
C SER A 58 -5.83 -19.89 2.67
N ASP A 59 -5.84 -19.03 1.66
CA ASP A 59 -6.44 -17.71 1.71
C ASP A 59 -6.79 -17.17 0.32
N VAL A 60 -7.71 -16.20 0.32
CA VAL A 60 -8.21 -15.50 -0.87
C VAL A 60 -8.25 -14.01 -0.55
N LEU A 61 -7.64 -13.21 -1.42
CA LEU A 61 -7.69 -11.76 -1.40
C LEU A 61 -8.42 -11.27 -2.65
N GLU A 62 -9.58 -10.66 -2.46
CA GLU A 62 -10.38 -10.00 -3.49
C GLU A 62 -10.15 -8.48 -3.39
N ILE A 63 -10.01 -7.84 -4.54
CA ILE A 63 -9.62 -6.43 -4.66
C ILE A 63 -10.49 -5.79 -5.75
N GLY A 64 -11.14 -4.67 -5.47
CA GLY A 64 -11.86 -3.90 -6.48
C GLY A 64 -10.92 -3.21 -7.46
N GLU A 65 -9.94 -2.47 -6.93
CA GLU A 65 -8.88 -1.83 -7.74
C GLU A 65 -7.53 -1.94 -7.04
N ALA A 66 -6.47 -2.16 -7.82
CA ALA A 66 -5.09 -2.03 -7.38
C ALA A 66 -4.33 -1.11 -8.33
N THR A 67 -3.54 -0.18 -7.80
CA THR A 67 -2.65 0.69 -8.59
C THR A 67 -1.26 0.72 -7.99
N GLN A 68 -0.26 0.43 -8.82
CA GLN A 68 1.15 0.56 -8.49
C GLN A 68 1.76 1.68 -9.32
N TRP A 69 2.42 2.62 -8.66
CA TRP A 69 3.09 3.76 -9.29
C TRP A 69 4.54 3.42 -9.62
N GLN A 70 5.10 4.01 -10.69
CA GLN A 70 6.43 3.67 -11.22
C GLN A 70 7.59 3.83 -10.24
N ASN A 71 7.44 4.69 -9.24
CA ASN A 71 8.44 4.95 -8.20
C ASN A 71 7.97 4.52 -6.80
N SER A 72 7.04 3.55 -6.74
CA SER A 72 6.47 3.02 -5.50
C SER A 72 6.71 1.51 -5.41
N GLU A 73 7.22 1.06 -4.26
CA GLU A 73 7.28 -0.37 -3.91
C GLU A 73 5.93 -0.87 -3.36
N GLU A 74 4.99 0.05 -3.13
CA GLU A 74 3.68 -0.19 -2.56
C GLU A 74 2.59 -0.16 -3.63
N THR A 75 1.59 -1.03 -3.47
CA THR A 75 0.40 -1.08 -4.32
C THR A 75 -0.81 -0.57 -3.54
N THR A 76 -1.42 0.53 -4.00
CA THR A 76 -2.65 1.08 -3.39
C THR A 76 -3.85 0.24 -3.79
N LEU A 77 -4.69 -0.11 -2.83
CA LEU A 77 -5.86 -0.97 -3.02
C LEU A 77 -7.17 -0.28 -2.61
N SER A 78 -8.26 -0.62 -3.29
CA SER A 78 -9.63 -0.30 -2.88
C SER A 78 -10.53 -1.54 -2.87
N GLU A 79 -11.60 -1.48 -2.07
CA GLU A 79 -12.60 -2.54 -1.93
C GLU A 79 -11.98 -3.92 -1.63
N ILE A 80 -11.32 -4.00 -0.48
CA ILE A 80 -10.51 -5.15 -0.09
C ILE A 80 -11.36 -6.15 0.69
N ARG A 81 -11.26 -7.42 0.31
CA ARG A 81 -11.78 -8.52 1.10
C ARG A 81 -10.80 -9.67 1.17
N TYR A 82 -10.35 -9.97 2.38
CA TYR A 82 -9.46 -11.09 2.66
C TYR A 82 -10.20 -12.19 3.42
N ARG A 83 -10.10 -13.42 2.92
CA ARG A 83 -10.70 -14.61 3.53
C ARG A 83 -9.62 -15.64 3.80
N ALA A 84 -9.57 -16.14 5.04
CA ALA A 84 -8.61 -17.17 5.44
C ALA A 84 -9.28 -18.23 6.29
N GLN A 85 -8.77 -19.45 6.18
CA GLN A 85 -9.12 -20.53 7.09
C GLN A 85 -7.97 -20.79 8.08
N ALA A 86 -8.34 -20.87 9.35
CA ALA A 86 -7.47 -21.25 10.45
C ALA A 86 -7.30 -22.77 10.52
N GLU A 87 -6.26 -23.26 11.19
CA GLU A 87 -6.02 -24.70 11.35
C GLU A 87 -7.15 -25.41 12.12
N ASN A 88 -7.79 -24.70 13.04
CA ASN A 88 -8.95 -25.19 13.78
C ASN A 88 -10.26 -25.19 12.96
N GLY A 89 -10.17 -24.83 11.67
CA GLY A 89 -11.30 -24.74 10.74
C GLY A 89 -12.06 -23.40 10.76
N ALA A 90 -11.72 -22.48 11.67
CA ALA A 90 -12.37 -21.18 11.75
C ALA A 90 -12.15 -20.38 10.46
N VAL A 91 -13.22 -19.75 9.97
CA VAL A 91 -13.19 -18.95 8.75
C VAL A 91 -13.24 -17.47 9.12
N TRP A 92 -12.26 -16.74 8.64
CA TRP A 92 -12.12 -15.30 8.83
C TRP A 92 -12.49 -14.56 7.56
N ASP A 93 -13.19 -13.45 7.73
CA ASP A 93 -13.53 -12.51 6.65
C ASP A 93 -13.16 -11.10 7.11
N VAL A 94 -12.18 -10.50 6.43
CA VAL A 94 -11.66 -9.17 6.72
C VAL A 94 -12.04 -8.27 5.55
N VAL A 95 -12.73 -7.17 5.84
CA VAL A 95 -13.19 -6.20 4.83
C VAL A 95 -12.66 -4.82 5.18
N ALA A 96 -12.15 -4.11 4.18
CA ALA A 96 -11.71 -2.72 4.30
C ALA A 96 -12.00 -1.94 3.00
N ALA A 97 -12.28 -0.65 3.12
CA ALA A 97 -12.57 0.19 1.94
C ALA A 97 -11.30 0.57 1.16
N ALA A 98 -10.18 0.72 1.85
CA ALA A 98 -8.91 1.08 1.24
C ALA A 98 -7.73 0.41 1.96
N GLY A 99 -6.58 0.38 1.30
CA GLY A 99 -5.38 -0.13 1.90
C GLY A 99 -4.15 0.00 1.02
N VAL A 100 -3.03 -0.42 1.58
CA VAL A 100 -1.74 -0.50 0.90
C VAL A 100 -1.24 -1.93 1.02
N PHE A 101 -0.78 -2.49 -0.09
CA PHE A 101 -0.20 -3.81 -0.15
C PHE A 101 1.30 -3.73 -0.36
N PHE A 102 2.02 -4.35 0.58
CA PHE A 102 3.47 -4.53 0.55
C PHE A 102 3.75 -5.94 0.03
N GLU A 103 4.05 -6.05 -1.26
CA GLU A 103 4.15 -7.32 -1.99
C GLU A 103 5.33 -8.19 -1.53
N ASP A 104 6.45 -7.55 -1.19
CA ASP A 104 7.71 -8.17 -0.78
C ASP A 104 7.62 -8.91 0.56
N ILE A 105 6.83 -8.37 1.50
CA ILE A 105 6.62 -8.93 2.84
C ILE A 105 5.22 -9.53 3.03
N ASN A 106 4.38 -9.51 1.99
CA ASN A 106 3.02 -10.04 2.00
C ASN A 106 2.14 -9.45 3.13
N GLU A 107 2.21 -8.13 3.31
CA GLU A 107 1.49 -7.38 4.36
C GLU A 107 0.46 -6.42 3.77
N LEU A 108 -0.70 -6.33 4.42
CA LEU A 108 -1.74 -5.37 4.08
C LEU A 108 -1.91 -4.35 5.22
N GLU A 109 -1.76 -3.07 4.89
CA GLU A 109 -2.21 -1.97 5.73
C GLU A 109 -3.62 -1.57 5.30
N LEU A 110 -4.61 -1.90 6.13
CA LEU A 110 -6.04 -1.70 5.86
C LEU A 110 -6.55 -0.45 6.57
N LYS A 111 -7.38 0.36 5.88
CA LYS A 111 -7.83 1.68 6.34
C LYS A 111 -9.29 1.95 5.94
N ASN A 112 -9.81 3.08 6.43
CA ASN A 112 -11.15 3.60 6.12
C ASN A 112 -12.25 2.66 6.61
N GLY A 113 -12.12 2.22 7.86
CA GLY A 113 -13.00 1.24 8.48
C GLY A 113 -12.65 -0.19 8.09
N VAL A 114 -12.33 -0.99 9.10
CA VAL A 114 -12.01 -2.41 8.95
C VAL A 114 -12.97 -3.23 9.81
N THR A 115 -13.54 -4.26 9.20
CA THR A 115 -14.37 -5.25 9.88
C THR A 115 -13.75 -6.62 9.72
N VAL A 116 -13.51 -7.31 10.83
CA VAL A 116 -13.07 -8.69 10.88
C VAL A 116 -14.20 -9.54 11.46
N LEU A 117 -14.64 -10.55 10.73
CA LEU A 117 -15.67 -11.49 11.16
C LEU A 117 -15.07 -12.89 11.29
N GLU A 118 -15.21 -13.49 12.46
CA GLU A 118 -15.00 -14.92 12.68
C GLU A 118 -16.33 -15.66 12.50
N ARG A 119 -16.51 -16.31 11.34
CA ARG A 119 -17.82 -16.86 10.94
C ARG A 119 -18.32 -18.01 11.81
N THR A 120 -17.42 -18.72 12.51
CA THR A 120 -17.81 -19.92 13.28
C THR A 120 -18.43 -19.54 14.62
N ARG A 121 -17.84 -18.57 15.32
CA ARG A 121 -18.35 -18.08 16.61
C ARG A 121 -19.29 -16.89 16.49
N ASP A 122 -19.38 -16.29 15.31
CA ASP A 122 -20.15 -15.06 15.07
C ASP A 122 -19.60 -13.92 15.93
N ALA A 123 -18.28 -13.73 15.87
CA ALA A 123 -17.57 -12.69 16.58
C ALA A 123 -17.04 -11.66 15.59
N THR A 124 -17.23 -10.38 15.90
CA THR A 124 -16.83 -9.27 15.03
C THR A 124 -15.83 -8.36 15.74
N VAL A 125 -14.80 -7.94 15.03
CA VAL A 125 -13.87 -6.87 15.45
C VAL A 125 -14.01 -5.72 14.46
N GLN A 126 -14.18 -4.51 14.99
CA GLN A 126 -14.29 -3.28 14.22
C GLN A 126 -13.23 -2.29 14.69
N THR A 127 -12.54 -1.68 13.74
CA THR A 127 -11.53 -0.64 13.98
C THR A 127 -11.43 0.25 12.75
N GLU A 128 -10.76 1.39 12.86
CA GLU A 128 -10.56 2.29 11.72
C GLU A 128 -9.44 1.81 10.78
N SER A 129 -8.39 1.21 11.34
CA SER A 129 -7.27 0.66 10.55
C SER A 129 -6.58 -0.50 11.26
N MET A 130 -5.91 -1.35 10.48
CA MET A 130 -5.09 -2.43 11.00
C MET A 130 -4.01 -2.86 10.01
N ARG A 131 -2.97 -3.51 10.50
CA ARG A 131 -2.03 -4.28 9.69
C ARG A 131 -2.41 -5.74 9.72
N LEU A 132 -2.35 -6.40 8.58
CA LEU A 132 -2.59 -7.83 8.40
C LEU A 132 -1.34 -8.48 7.81
N TYR A 133 -0.73 -9.36 8.59
CA TYR A 133 0.40 -10.20 8.20
C TYR A 133 -0.14 -11.51 7.65
N MET A 134 -0.27 -11.61 6.31
CA MET A 134 -1.00 -12.73 5.70
C MET A 134 -0.31 -14.07 5.91
N ASP A 135 1.02 -14.13 5.79
CA ASP A 135 1.80 -15.35 6.01
C ASP A 135 1.66 -15.88 7.45
N GLN A 136 1.63 -14.96 8.41
CA GLN A 136 1.50 -15.28 9.83
C GLN A 136 0.05 -15.50 10.25
N LYS A 137 -0.92 -15.16 9.37
CA LYS A 137 -2.34 -15.08 9.69
C LYS A 137 -2.57 -14.32 11.02
N ARG A 138 -1.92 -13.15 11.13
CA ARG A 138 -1.96 -12.28 12.32
C ARG A 138 -2.38 -10.87 11.91
N ALA A 139 -3.14 -10.20 12.77
CA ALA A 139 -3.49 -8.81 12.61
C ALA A 139 -3.20 -7.99 13.87
N GLN A 140 -2.95 -6.70 13.70
CA GLN A 140 -2.81 -5.77 14.82
C GLN A 140 -3.33 -4.38 14.46
N GLY A 141 -3.79 -3.64 15.47
CA GLY A 141 -4.17 -2.25 15.32
C GLY A 141 -3.80 -1.46 16.57
N GLU A 142 -3.43 -0.20 16.36
CA GLU A 142 -3.04 0.76 17.40
C GLU A 142 -4.12 1.83 17.63
N GLN A 143 -5.32 1.60 17.10
CA GLN A 143 -6.47 2.48 17.23
C GLN A 143 -7.57 1.83 18.04
N GLU A 144 -8.57 2.64 18.42
CA GLU A 144 -9.76 2.16 19.11
C GLU A 144 -10.37 0.97 18.35
N VAL A 145 -10.74 -0.03 19.14
CA VAL A 145 -11.27 -1.29 18.66
C VAL A 145 -12.51 -1.65 19.44
N VAL A 146 -13.49 -2.18 18.73
CA VAL A 146 -14.70 -2.75 19.31
C VAL A 146 -14.78 -4.20 18.89
N MET A 147 -14.74 -5.10 19.86
CA MET A 147 -15.03 -6.51 19.68
C MET A 147 -16.44 -6.80 20.18
N THR A 148 -17.27 -7.43 19.35
CA THR A 148 -18.60 -7.90 19.72
C THR A 148 -18.63 -9.42 19.58
N SER A 149 -19.04 -10.09 20.65
CA SER A 149 -19.34 -11.51 20.69
C SER A 149 -20.82 -11.72 21.04
N ARG A 150 -21.28 -12.97 21.09
CA ARG A 150 -22.71 -13.31 21.33
C ARG A 150 -23.30 -12.74 22.62
N SER A 151 -22.48 -12.48 23.64
CA SER A 151 -22.96 -12.08 24.97
C SER A 151 -22.11 -10.99 25.60
N SER A 152 -21.24 -10.35 24.81
CA SER A 152 -20.40 -9.28 25.31
C SER A 152 -19.95 -8.33 24.21
N ARG A 153 -19.70 -7.10 24.64
CA ARG A 153 -19.05 -6.06 23.85
C ARG A 153 -17.81 -5.61 24.62
N THR A 154 -16.65 -5.71 24.01
CA THR A 154 -15.38 -5.28 24.60
C THR A 154 -14.78 -4.17 23.75
N THR A 155 -14.37 -3.08 24.37
CA THR A 155 -13.61 -1.99 23.73
C THR A 155 -12.16 -1.99 24.23
N GLY A 156 -11.26 -1.47 23.43
CA GLY A 156 -9.87 -1.22 23.81
C GLY A 156 -9.23 -0.15 22.92
N SER A 157 -8.04 0.29 23.28
CA SER A 157 -7.30 1.33 22.54
C SER A 157 -6.34 0.76 21.49
N ALA A 158 -6.09 -0.55 21.53
CA ALA A 158 -5.29 -1.30 20.57
C ALA A 158 -5.67 -2.79 20.61
N PHE A 159 -5.24 -3.57 19.63
CA PHE A 159 -5.45 -5.02 19.63
C PHE A 159 -4.42 -5.81 18.83
N GLU A 160 -4.43 -7.12 19.10
CA GLU A 160 -3.82 -8.15 18.28
C GLU A 160 -4.82 -9.28 18.06
N LEU A 161 -4.90 -9.79 16.83
CA LEU A 161 -5.62 -11.00 16.48
C LEU A 161 -4.64 -12.03 15.94
N ASP A 162 -4.70 -13.23 16.49
CA ASP A 162 -4.13 -14.42 15.90
C ASP A 162 -5.28 -15.19 15.25
N LEU A 163 -5.31 -15.20 13.91
CA LEU A 163 -6.38 -15.83 13.15
C LEU A 163 -6.19 -17.36 13.16
N GLN A 164 -4.96 -17.89 13.32
CA GLN A 164 -4.70 -19.33 13.38
C GLN A 164 -5.28 -19.95 14.66
N SER A 165 -4.92 -19.38 15.81
CA SER A 165 -5.41 -19.87 17.11
C SER A 165 -6.78 -19.32 17.48
N SER A 166 -7.27 -18.34 16.72
CA SER A 166 -8.50 -17.60 16.99
C SER A 166 -8.52 -16.90 18.33
N VAL A 167 -7.42 -16.24 18.66
CA VAL A 167 -7.23 -15.48 19.89
C VAL A 167 -7.24 -13.99 19.57
N ALA A 168 -8.07 -13.24 20.29
CA ALA A 168 -8.10 -11.79 20.24
C ALA A 168 -7.61 -11.20 21.58
N THR A 169 -6.64 -10.31 21.52
CA THR A 169 -6.10 -9.60 22.69
C THR A 169 -6.34 -8.11 22.51
N LEU A 170 -7.20 -7.52 23.33
CA LEU A 170 -7.41 -6.08 23.39
C LEU A 170 -6.49 -5.46 24.45
N LYS A 171 -5.95 -4.28 24.17
CA LYS A 171 -4.94 -3.59 24.98
C LYS A 171 -5.34 -2.14 25.20
N GLY A 172 -5.02 -1.60 26.37
CA GLY A 172 -5.32 -0.20 26.74
C GLY A 172 -6.81 0.06 26.98
N ASP A 173 -7.12 0.70 28.10
CA ASP A 173 -8.48 1.15 28.47
C ASP A 173 -9.59 0.12 28.24
N VAL A 174 -9.28 -1.16 28.49
CA VAL A 174 -10.17 -2.27 28.13
C VAL A 174 -11.41 -2.23 29.00
N LYS A 175 -12.57 -2.17 28.35
CA LYS A 175 -13.88 -2.21 29.00
C LYS A 175 -14.74 -3.30 28.36
N THR A 176 -15.33 -4.15 29.19
CA THR A 176 -16.28 -5.17 28.73
C THR A 176 -17.65 -4.92 29.32
N GLU A 177 -18.66 -4.94 28.47
CA GLU A 177 -20.07 -4.90 28.80
C GLU A 177 -20.68 -6.27 28.46
N TYR A 178 -21.55 -6.76 29.35
CA TYR A 178 -22.25 -8.04 29.21
C TYR A 178 -23.74 -7.77 29.12
N GLU A 179 -24.46 -8.61 28.39
CA GLU A 179 -25.93 -8.61 28.36
C GLU A 179 -26.55 -9.27 29.60
#